data_AF-A0A940HIY1-F1
#
_entry.id   AF-A0A940HIY1-F1
#
_cell.length_a   1.000
_cell.length_b   1.000
_cell.length_c   1.000
_cell.angle_alpha   90.00
_cell.angle_beta   90.00
_cell.angle_gamma   90.00
#
_symmetry.space_group_name_H-M   'P 1'
#
loop_
_entity.id
_entity.type
_entity.pdbx_description
1 polymer ?
#
loop_
_entity_poly.entity_id
_entity_poly.type
_entity_poly.pdbx_seq_one_letter_code
_entity_poly.pdbx_strand_id
1 'polypeptide(L)'
;MKKLLLLFLLTGPVLVVSYAQDKGKPPAPGAAADTAKPKKPAGITDKVKTSRKVDGLFTIYQDTATGSVQLYIKKNQLGKEYIYQSFSVNGPTTLFLNQGMHRTTFVFKIEKAFDKLEFSQVNTNFYYNPDDAVSKTWNVDKPEAVFFSDKVGGEDADGYLINADQLFISEKMDGVKPNFGPNPFAAMMFNLGGLNPAKSKYYAIRSFPNNTDIVVDMAYDNPGITAQTGPDITDGRYVRVRMQHTLIEMPQNDFKPRMDDPRIGYFTENVTNLTSISPTPFKDPIHRWYLKKKDPNAALSEPVEPLVYWIENTTPVNFREAIMEAGHKWNEAFEKAGFKNAVQMKIMPDDATWSPDDIRYNVIRWVASAQPSYGAIGPSFVNPRTGQILGADITVEWASGSGPVIQDEL
;
A
#
# COMPACT_ATOMS: atom_id res chain seq x y z
N MET A 1 17.52 74.73 -15.39
CA MET A 1 16.60 74.27 -14.32
C MET A 1 17.27 73.12 -13.58
N LYS A 2 17.10 73.10 -12.25
CA LYS A 2 17.95 72.41 -11.27
C LYS A 2 17.99 70.88 -11.45
N LYS A 3 19.19 70.31 -11.34
CA LYS A 3 19.50 68.89 -11.13
C LYS A 3 19.07 68.49 -9.72
N LEU A 4 18.53 67.29 -9.56
CA LEU A 4 18.51 66.60 -8.26
C LEU A 4 18.80 65.11 -8.47
N LEU A 5 20.05 64.73 -8.17
CA LEU A 5 20.53 63.37 -8.05
C LEU A 5 20.58 63.12 -6.53
N LEU A 6 19.70 62.26 -5.99
CA LEU A 6 19.77 61.90 -4.57
C LEU A 6 20.58 60.62 -4.38
N LEU A 7 21.72 60.81 -3.74
CA LEU A 7 22.68 59.81 -3.28
C LEU A 7 22.10 59.06 -2.07
N PHE A 8 22.06 57.74 -2.10
CA PHE A 8 21.83 56.91 -0.90
C PHE A 8 23.14 56.85 -0.08
N LEU A 9 23.13 57.42 1.11
CA LEU A 9 24.17 57.26 2.13
C LEU A 9 23.82 56.05 3.00
N LEU A 10 24.58 54.96 2.85
CA LEU A 10 24.60 53.84 3.79
C LEU A 10 25.41 54.24 5.03
N THR A 11 24.75 54.32 6.18
CA THR A 11 25.40 54.37 7.50
C THR A 11 25.43 52.97 8.10
N GLY A 12 26.62 52.36 8.15
CA GLY A 12 26.84 51.09 8.86
C GLY A 12 27.12 51.32 10.35
N PRO A 13 26.63 50.45 11.27
CA PRO A 13 26.99 50.53 12.67
C PRO A 13 28.40 49.96 12.92
N VAL A 14 29.22 50.71 13.65
CA VAL A 14 30.52 50.27 14.17
C VAL A 14 30.28 49.41 15.42
N LEU A 15 30.59 48.12 15.33
CA LEU A 15 30.66 47.21 16.48
C LEU A 15 32.03 47.34 17.15
N VAL A 16 32.05 47.84 18.38
CA VAL A 16 33.23 47.82 19.26
C VAL A 16 33.27 46.47 19.96
N VAL A 17 34.27 45.65 19.65
CA VAL A 17 34.55 44.39 20.35
C VAL A 17 35.47 44.70 21.54
N SER A 18 34.95 44.58 22.76
CA SER A 18 35.78 44.59 23.97
C SER A 18 36.35 43.19 24.22
N TYR A 19 37.68 43.07 24.21
CA TYR A 19 38.38 41.87 24.68
C TYR A 19 38.45 41.90 26.21
N ALA A 20 37.73 41.00 26.87
CA ALA A 20 37.95 40.67 28.28
C ALA A 20 39.06 39.61 28.37
N GLN A 21 40.08 39.87 29.21
CA GLN A 21 41.15 38.93 29.52
C GLN A 21 40.61 37.75 30.34
N ASP A 22 40.76 36.54 29.80
CA ASP A 22 40.43 35.28 30.47
C ASP A 22 41.46 34.98 31.57
N LYS A 23 41.02 35.00 32.84
CA LYS A 23 41.83 34.57 33.99
C LYS A 23 41.57 33.09 34.23
N GLY A 24 42.57 32.28 33.90
CA GLY A 24 42.53 30.82 33.96
C GLY A 24 42.01 30.25 35.29
N LYS A 25 41.07 29.31 35.17
CA LYS A 25 40.52 28.51 36.26
C LYS A 25 41.39 27.25 36.46
N PRO A 26 41.67 26.81 37.71
CA PRO A 26 42.47 25.59 37.93
C PRO A 26 41.73 24.32 37.45
N PRO A 27 42.44 23.28 37.00
CA PRO A 27 41.81 22.07 36.49
C PRO A 27 41.19 21.25 37.63
N ALA A 28 39.98 20.76 37.39
CA ALA A 28 39.27 19.85 38.30
C ALA A 28 39.92 18.43 38.29
N PRO A 29 39.85 17.67 39.39
CA PRO A 29 40.42 16.32 39.45
C PRO A 29 39.74 15.38 38.45
N GLY A 30 40.55 14.59 37.74
CA GLY A 30 40.10 13.67 36.69
C GLY A 30 39.10 12.63 37.20
N ALA A 31 38.01 12.46 36.45
CA ALA A 31 37.03 11.41 36.67
C ALA A 31 37.69 10.03 36.49
N ALA A 32 37.43 9.12 37.44
CA ALA A 32 37.86 7.73 37.35
C ALA A 32 37.26 7.08 36.09
N ALA A 33 38.09 6.35 35.35
CA ALA A 33 37.68 5.60 34.17
C ALA A 33 36.73 4.46 34.57
N ASP A 34 35.51 4.52 34.04
CA ASP A 34 34.48 3.49 34.21
C ASP A 34 34.90 2.24 33.40
N THR A 35 35.37 1.20 34.10
CA THR A 35 35.82 -0.08 33.51
C THR A 35 34.67 -1.05 33.25
N ALA A 36 33.51 -0.57 32.81
CA ALA A 36 32.45 -1.43 32.30
C ALA A 36 32.85 -2.00 30.93
N LYS A 37 33.17 -3.30 30.86
CA LYS A 37 33.35 -4.01 29.58
C LYS A 37 32.12 -3.78 28.69
N PRO A 38 32.29 -3.41 27.41
CA PRO A 38 31.16 -3.24 26.49
C PRO A 38 30.37 -4.54 26.43
N LYS A 39 29.09 -4.49 26.81
CA LYS A 39 28.17 -5.62 26.68
C LYS A 39 28.08 -5.95 25.19
N LYS A 40 28.46 -7.18 24.80
CA LYS A 40 28.37 -7.65 23.41
C LYS A 40 26.94 -7.34 22.90
N PRO A 41 26.76 -6.70 21.74
CA PRO A 41 25.43 -6.43 21.20
C PRO A 41 24.64 -7.73 21.15
N ALA A 42 23.41 -7.71 21.66
CA ALA A 42 22.51 -8.86 21.61
C ALA A 42 22.31 -9.29 20.16
N GLY A 43 22.49 -10.58 19.87
CA GLY A 43 22.28 -11.12 18.52
C GLY A 43 20.81 -11.12 18.14
N ILE A 44 20.49 -11.34 16.86
CA ILE A 44 19.10 -11.45 16.38
C ILE A 44 18.32 -12.48 17.21
N THR A 45 18.92 -13.65 17.48
CA THR A 45 18.31 -14.71 18.30
C THR A 45 17.88 -14.22 19.68
N ASP A 46 18.69 -13.40 20.35
CA ASP A 46 18.36 -12.86 21.67
C ASP A 46 17.18 -11.87 21.60
N LYS A 47 17.07 -11.13 20.49
CA LYS A 47 16.03 -10.12 20.27
C LYS A 47 14.66 -10.70 19.95
N VAL A 48 14.61 -11.90 19.35
CA VAL A 48 13.37 -12.54 18.91
C VAL A 48 12.99 -13.76 19.73
N LYS A 49 13.69 -14.02 20.85
CA LYS A 49 13.49 -15.21 21.68
C LYS A 49 12.06 -15.37 22.25
N THR A 50 11.36 -14.26 22.47
CA THR A 50 9.97 -14.20 22.96
C THR A 50 8.97 -14.04 21.83
N SER A 51 9.42 -14.09 20.57
CA SER A 51 8.58 -13.83 19.42
C SER A 51 8.05 -15.10 18.79
N ARG A 52 6.78 -15.05 18.37
CA ARG A 52 6.25 -15.97 17.36
C ARG A 52 6.84 -15.59 16.01
N LYS A 53 7.48 -16.56 15.35
CA LYS A 53 7.98 -16.42 13.98
C LYS A 53 6.87 -16.71 12.97
N VAL A 54 6.76 -15.88 11.94
CA VAL A 54 5.91 -16.08 10.76
C VAL A 54 6.81 -16.00 9.53
N ASP A 55 7.01 -17.13 8.85
CA ASP A 55 7.85 -17.24 7.67
C ASP A 55 7.04 -17.14 6.37
N GLY A 56 7.66 -16.61 5.32
CA GLY A 56 7.10 -16.44 3.98
C GLY A 56 7.98 -15.50 3.14
N LEU A 57 7.37 -14.64 2.32
CA LEU A 57 8.07 -13.63 1.52
C LEU A 57 8.97 -12.78 2.40
N PHE A 58 8.39 -12.13 3.41
CA PHE A 58 9.13 -11.54 4.52
C PHE A 58 8.94 -12.37 5.79
N THR A 59 10.03 -12.55 6.53
CA THR A 59 9.99 -13.17 7.86
C THR A 59 9.64 -12.10 8.88
N ILE A 60 8.60 -12.39 9.67
CA ILE A 60 8.08 -11.50 10.72
C ILE A 60 8.26 -12.19 12.08
N TYR A 61 8.74 -11.44 13.07
CA TYR A 61 8.79 -11.88 14.46
C TYR A 61 7.87 -10.98 15.29
N GLN A 62 6.82 -11.56 15.86
CA GLN A 62 5.89 -10.84 16.74
C GLN A 62 6.12 -11.24 18.18
N ASP A 63 6.56 -10.31 19.03
CA ASP A 63 6.75 -10.54 20.45
C ASP A 63 5.42 -10.93 21.13
N THR A 64 5.40 -12.06 21.84
CA THR A 64 4.14 -12.60 22.39
C THR A 64 3.66 -11.88 23.65
N ALA A 65 4.49 -11.02 24.26
CA ALA A 65 4.14 -10.27 25.46
C ALA A 65 3.63 -8.86 25.13
N THR A 66 4.29 -8.19 24.20
CA THR A 66 4.03 -6.79 23.84
C THR A 66 3.24 -6.65 22.54
N GLY A 67 3.24 -7.68 21.69
CA GLY A 67 2.68 -7.62 20.34
C GLY A 67 3.52 -6.84 19.33
N SER A 68 4.66 -6.27 19.74
CA SER A 68 5.60 -5.54 18.87
C SER A 68 6.13 -6.45 17.77
N VAL A 69 6.33 -5.88 16.58
CA VAL A 69 6.78 -6.62 15.41
C VAL A 69 8.18 -6.19 14.98
N GLN A 70 9.00 -7.19 14.71
CA GLN A 70 10.27 -7.06 14.04
C GLN A 70 10.17 -7.68 12.64
N LEU A 71 10.71 -6.99 11.64
CA LEU A 71 10.82 -7.46 10.26
C LEU A 71 12.26 -7.92 10.02
N TYR A 72 12.41 -9.12 9.46
CA TYR A 72 13.71 -9.65 9.04
C TYR A 72 13.83 -9.61 7.52
N ILE A 73 14.82 -8.86 7.04
CA ILE A 73 15.10 -8.62 5.63
C ILE A 73 16.39 -9.38 5.29
N LYS A 74 16.27 -10.38 4.41
CA LYS A 74 17.43 -11.12 3.90
C LYS A 74 18.27 -10.21 3.01
N LYS A 75 19.59 -10.40 2.99
CA LYS A 75 20.51 -9.64 2.12
C LYS A 75 20.13 -9.74 0.64
N ASN A 76 19.62 -10.89 0.21
CA ASN A 76 19.16 -11.10 -1.17
C ASN A 76 17.79 -10.45 -1.48
N GLN A 77 17.16 -9.78 -0.51
CA GLN A 77 15.94 -9.00 -0.69
C GLN A 77 16.23 -7.51 -0.89
N LEU A 78 17.44 -7.04 -0.55
CA LEU A 78 17.85 -5.66 -0.74
C LEU A 78 17.98 -5.34 -2.23
N GLY A 79 17.56 -4.14 -2.63
CA GLY A 79 17.55 -3.66 -4.01
C GLY A 79 16.51 -4.33 -4.92
N LYS A 80 15.79 -5.36 -4.43
CA LYS A 80 14.64 -5.92 -5.14
C LYS A 80 13.41 -5.03 -4.99
N GLU A 81 12.60 -5.03 -6.04
CA GLU A 81 11.30 -4.37 -6.03
C GLU A 81 10.21 -5.34 -5.60
N TYR A 82 9.26 -4.80 -4.85
CA TYR A 82 8.06 -5.46 -4.36
C TYR A 82 6.87 -4.55 -4.64
N ILE A 83 5.66 -5.13 -4.66
CA ILE A 83 4.43 -4.36 -4.80
C ILE A 83 3.78 -4.28 -3.42
N TYR A 84 3.34 -3.08 -3.04
CA TYR A 84 2.48 -2.85 -1.90
C TYR A 84 1.03 -2.71 -2.37
N GLN A 85 0.10 -3.35 -1.67
CA GLN A 85 -1.34 -3.16 -1.82
C GLN A 85 -1.98 -2.98 -0.44
N SER A 86 -2.88 -2.01 -0.29
CA SER A 86 -3.72 -1.88 0.91
C SER A 86 -5.20 -2.11 0.68
N PHE A 87 -5.86 -2.58 1.74
CA PHE A 87 -7.31 -2.73 1.82
C PHE A 87 -7.82 -2.14 3.13
N SER A 88 -8.98 -1.49 3.12
CA SER A 88 -9.73 -1.35 4.36
C SER A 88 -10.55 -2.61 4.60
N VAL A 89 -10.45 -3.13 5.82
CA VAL A 89 -11.20 -4.31 6.27
C VAL A 89 -12.40 -3.88 7.11
N ASN A 90 -12.26 -2.78 7.86
CA ASN A 90 -13.34 -2.20 8.66
C ASN A 90 -13.03 -0.74 9.00
N GLY A 91 -14.04 0.11 8.96
CA GLY A 91 -13.93 1.51 9.37
C GLY A 91 -15.19 2.28 8.97
N PRO A 92 -15.20 3.60 9.23
CA PRO A 92 -16.34 4.43 8.87
C PRO A 92 -16.66 4.42 7.38
N THR A 93 -17.89 4.08 7.02
CA THR A 93 -18.32 3.97 5.62
C THR A 93 -18.45 5.34 4.96
N THR A 94 -18.70 6.38 5.76
CA THR A 94 -18.59 7.80 5.36
C THR A 94 -17.24 8.17 4.75
N LEU A 95 -16.18 7.45 5.10
CA LEU A 95 -14.81 7.68 4.63
C LEU A 95 -14.36 6.66 3.58
N PHE A 96 -15.29 5.88 3.02
CA PHE A 96 -15.01 4.77 2.10
C PHE A 96 -14.06 3.71 2.68
N LEU A 97 -14.13 3.51 4.01
CA LEU A 97 -13.37 2.46 4.72
C LEU A 97 -14.18 1.17 4.90
N ASN A 98 -15.06 0.89 3.94
CA ASN A 98 -15.86 -0.33 3.90
C ASN A 98 -14.97 -1.57 3.85
N GLN A 99 -15.52 -2.73 4.22
CA GLN A 99 -14.83 -4.00 4.11
C GLN A 99 -14.47 -4.31 2.65
N GLY A 100 -13.22 -4.72 2.43
CA GLY A 100 -12.72 -5.13 1.12
C GLY A 100 -12.45 -3.99 0.15
N MET A 101 -12.47 -2.72 0.58
CA MET A 101 -12.17 -1.60 -0.31
C MET A 101 -10.67 -1.59 -0.65
N HIS A 102 -10.34 -1.71 -1.93
CA HIS A 102 -8.97 -1.54 -2.42
C HIS A 102 -8.56 -0.08 -2.30
N ARG A 103 -7.32 0.15 -1.86
CA ARG A 103 -6.81 1.50 -1.62
C ARG A 103 -5.56 1.76 -2.45
N THR A 104 -4.38 1.73 -1.82
CA THR A 104 -3.15 2.16 -2.46
C THR A 104 -2.39 0.98 -3.04
N THR A 105 -1.91 1.13 -4.28
CA THR A 105 -0.96 0.23 -4.93
C THR A 105 0.29 1.00 -5.35
N PHE A 106 1.48 0.53 -5.00
CA PHE A 106 2.74 1.07 -5.55
C PHE A 106 3.88 0.05 -5.51
N VAL A 107 4.92 0.30 -6.28
CA VAL A 107 6.18 -0.45 -6.20
C VAL A 107 7.07 0.17 -5.15
N PHE A 108 7.72 -0.64 -4.31
CA PHE A 108 8.73 -0.19 -3.36
C PHE A 108 9.98 -1.07 -3.41
N LYS A 109 11.09 -0.53 -2.90
CA LYS A 109 12.33 -1.28 -2.69
C LYS A 109 12.85 -1.03 -1.28
N ILE A 110 13.72 -1.94 -0.83
CA ILE A 110 14.42 -1.83 0.47
C ILE A 110 15.92 -1.75 0.20
N GLU A 111 16.57 -0.74 0.74
CA GLU A 111 18.02 -0.54 0.60
C GLU A 111 18.70 -0.35 1.96
N LYS A 112 19.98 -0.72 2.03
CA LYS A 112 20.79 -0.48 3.22
C LYS A 112 21.47 0.88 3.09
N ALA A 113 21.19 1.77 4.04
CA ALA A 113 21.81 3.08 4.14
C ALA A 113 22.59 3.16 5.47
N PHE A 114 23.90 2.88 5.41
CA PHE A 114 24.78 2.83 6.58
C PHE A 114 24.26 1.84 7.67
N ASP A 115 23.86 2.35 8.83
CA ASP A 115 23.32 1.58 9.95
C ASP A 115 21.78 1.44 9.91
N LYS A 116 21.14 1.80 8.79
CA LYS A 116 19.69 1.77 8.61
C LYS A 116 19.27 0.95 7.39
N LEU A 117 18.00 0.58 7.39
CA LEU A 117 17.29 0.16 6.18
C LEU A 117 16.27 1.22 5.80
N GLU A 118 16.25 1.56 4.52
CA GLU A 118 15.35 2.52 3.91
C GLU A 118 14.36 1.83 2.98
N PHE A 119 13.10 2.23 3.10
CA PHE A 119 12.01 1.80 2.24
C PHE A 119 11.62 2.99 1.39
N SER A 120 11.71 2.82 0.08
CA SER A 120 11.43 3.88 -0.89
C SER A 120 10.41 3.42 -1.92
N GLN A 121 9.48 4.31 -2.26
CA GLN A 121 8.60 4.07 -3.40
C GLN A 121 9.39 4.23 -4.70
N VAL A 122 9.09 3.36 -5.66
CA VAL A 122 9.64 3.41 -7.00
C VAL A 122 8.60 4.06 -7.90
N ASN A 123 8.92 5.24 -8.42
CA ASN A 123 8.05 5.91 -9.39
C ASN A 123 8.03 5.12 -10.72
N THR A 124 6.86 4.68 -11.14
CA THR A 124 6.61 3.87 -12.36
C THR A 124 6.01 4.67 -13.51
N ASN A 125 5.84 5.98 -13.36
CA ASN A 125 5.06 6.82 -14.26
C ASN A 125 5.83 7.27 -15.51
N PHE A 126 7.08 6.83 -15.69
CA PHE A 126 7.94 7.32 -16.77
C PHE A 126 8.55 6.18 -17.57
N TYR A 127 8.54 6.34 -18.89
CA TYR A 127 9.26 5.50 -19.84
C TYR A 127 10.34 6.31 -20.56
N TYR A 128 11.47 5.67 -20.82
CA TYR A 128 12.55 6.21 -21.65
C TYR A 128 12.89 5.18 -22.74
N ASN A 129 13.00 5.61 -23.99
CA ASN A 129 13.46 4.75 -25.08
C ASN A 129 14.96 4.46 -24.93
N PRO A 130 15.40 3.21 -24.71
CA PRO A 130 16.81 2.89 -24.47
C PRO A 130 17.74 3.24 -25.64
N ASP A 131 17.20 3.33 -26.85
CA ASP A 131 17.97 3.71 -28.05
C ASP A 131 18.20 5.22 -28.15
N ASP A 132 17.50 6.03 -27.34
CA ASP A 132 17.63 7.48 -27.31
C ASP A 132 18.72 7.90 -26.32
N ALA A 133 19.58 8.86 -26.69
CA ALA A 133 20.62 9.39 -25.81
C ALA A 133 20.06 10.05 -24.54
N VAL A 134 18.86 10.63 -24.61
CA VAL A 134 18.15 11.22 -23.46
C VAL A 134 17.84 10.16 -22.40
N SER A 135 17.70 8.88 -22.75
CA SER A 135 17.45 7.81 -21.77
C SER A 135 18.52 7.67 -20.69
N LYS A 136 19.72 8.22 -20.90
CA LYS A 136 20.77 8.29 -19.86
C LYS A 136 20.35 9.11 -18.65
N THR A 137 19.33 9.95 -18.76
CA THR A 137 18.79 10.76 -17.66
C THR A 137 17.70 10.05 -16.85
N TRP A 138 17.41 8.77 -17.11
CA TRP A 138 16.26 8.05 -16.55
C TRP A 138 16.07 8.11 -15.02
N ASN A 139 17.15 8.42 -14.28
CA ASN A 139 17.14 8.61 -12.82
C ASN A 139 17.63 9.99 -12.34
N VAL A 140 17.87 10.97 -13.23
CA VAL A 140 18.46 12.26 -12.83
C VAL A 140 17.43 13.20 -12.19
N ASP A 141 16.19 13.22 -12.70
CA ASP A 141 15.10 14.08 -12.21
C ASP A 141 13.97 13.29 -11.55
N LYS A 142 14.35 12.25 -10.80
CA LYS A 142 13.44 11.34 -10.13
C LYS A 142 13.82 11.23 -8.65
N PRO A 143 13.39 12.19 -7.82
CA PRO A 143 13.74 12.17 -6.39
C PRO A 143 13.18 10.91 -5.73
N GLU A 144 13.98 10.33 -4.83
CA GLU A 144 13.58 9.14 -4.08
C GLU A 144 12.51 9.49 -3.04
N ALA A 145 11.45 8.70 -3.00
CA ALA A 145 10.39 8.81 -2.01
C ALA A 145 10.65 7.82 -0.86
N VAL A 146 11.66 8.12 -0.03
CA VAL A 146 11.95 7.35 1.20
C VAL A 146 10.84 7.61 2.21
N PHE A 147 9.92 6.65 2.37
CA PHE A 147 8.76 6.81 3.25
C PHE A 147 8.98 6.19 4.64
N PHE A 148 9.98 5.31 4.79
CA PHE A 148 10.35 4.74 6.08
C PHE A 148 11.85 4.45 6.14
N SER A 149 12.46 4.74 7.29
CA SER A 149 13.88 4.48 7.56
C SER A 149 14.02 4.16 9.04
N ASP A 150 14.63 3.02 9.36
CA ASP A 150 14.89 2.64 10.75
C ASP A 150 16.26 1.97 10.88
N LYS A 151 16.84 2.10 12.07
CA LYS A 151 18.13 1.53 12.42
C LYS A 151 18.05 0.01 12.44
N VAL A 152 19.10 -0.62 11.90
CA VAL A 152 19.31 -2.06 12.02
C VAL A 152 19.42 -2.42 13.50
N GLY A 153 18.42 -3.16 13.98
CA GLY A 153 18.36 -3.70 15.33
C GLY A 153 19.27 -4.92 15.50
N GLY A 154 19.50 -5.70 14.46
CA GLY A 154 20.44 -6.82 14.48
C GLY A 154 20.85 -7.25 13.08
N GLU A 155 22.02 -7.87 12.97
CA GLU A 155 22.55 -8.40 11.71
C GLU A 155 23.14 -9.79 11.96
N ASP A 156 22.96 -10.69 11.00
CA ASP A 156 23.64 -11.98 10.94
C ASP A 156 24.24 -12.22 9.54
N ALA A 157 24.62 -13.46 9.24
CA ALA A 157 25.18 -13.83 7.95
C ALA A 157 24.18 -13.60 6.80
N ASP A 158 22.88 -13.77 7.06
CA ASP A 158 21.84 -13.89 6.05
C ASP A 158 21.03 -12.59 5.88
N GLY A 159 20.96 -11.72 6.89
CA GLY A 159 20.04 -10.60 6.88
C GLY A 159 20.13 -9.61 8.03
N TYR A 160 19.10 -8.78 8.10
CA TYR A 160 18.93 -7.63 8.99
C TYR A 160 17.60 -7.70 9.70
N LEU A 161 17.57 -7.33 10.98
CA LEU A 161 16.35 -7.19 11.78
C LEU A 161 16.09 -5.70 12.05
N ILE A 162 14.87 -5.23 11.81
CA ILE A 162 14.41 -3.88 12.17
C ILE A 162 13.08 -3.94 12.93
N ASN A 163 12.79 -2.92 13.75
CA ASN A 163 11.45 -2.75 14.29
C ASN A 163 10.52 -2.27 13.16
N ALA A 164 9.32 -2.84 13.07
CA ALA A 164 8.37 -2.51 12.01
C ALA A 164 7.06 -1.90 12.53
N ASP A 165 6.97 -1.58 13.82
CA ASP A 165 5.78 -0.95 14.41
C ASP A 165 5.51 0.41 13.80
N GLN A 166 6.56 1.21 13.62
CA GLN A 166 6.44 2.52 12.98
C GLN A 166 6.23 2.43 11.46
N LEU A 167 6.34 1.24 10.87
CA LEU A 167 6.00 1.02 9.47
C LEU A 167 4.51 0.65 9.34
N PHE A 168 4.05 -0.38 10.04
CA PHE A 168 2.70 -0.92 9.89
C PHE A 168 1.63 -0.26 10.77
N ILE A 169 1.98 0.23 11.97
CA ILE A 169 1.09 1.04 12.80
C ILE A 169 1.36 2.51 12.48
N SER A 170 1.14 2.88 11.22
CA SER A 170 1.40 4.22 10.73
C SER A 170 0.62 4.51 9.44
N GLU A 171 0.56 5.78 9.06
CA GLU A 171 -0.02 6.24 7.78
C GLU A 171 1.04 6.49 6.71
N LYS A 172 2.24 5.90 6.86
CA LYS A 172 3.38 6.15 5.95
C LYS A 172 3.20 5.50 4.57
N MET A 173 2.58 4.32 4.51
CA MET A 173 2.33 3.60 3.26
C MET A 173 0.98 3.95 2.65
N ASP A 174 -0.06 4.15 3.47
CA ASP A 174 -1.39 4.55 3.03
C ASP A 174 -1.95 5.58 4.01
N GLY A 175 -2.32 6.76 3.50
CA GLY A 175 -3.01 7.78 4.25
C GLY A 175 -4.47 7.40 4.46
N VAL A 176 -4.81 6.87 5.63
CA VAL A 176 -6.18 6.43 5.96
C VAL A 176 -7.14 7.62 6.03
N LYS A 177 -6.69 8.74 6.62
CA LYS A 177 -7.48 9.95 6.71
C LYS A 177 -7.63 10.65 5.35
N PRO A 178 -8.84 11.13 5.01
CA PRO A 178 -9.00 11.97 3.84
C PRO A 178 -8.16 13.25 3.96
N ASN A 179 -7.45 13.58 2.89
CA ASN A 179 -6.78 14.87 2.78
C ASN A 179 -7.75 15.90 2.22
N PHE A 180 -8.44 16.62 3.11
CA PHE A 180 -9.24 17.77 2.70
C PHE A 180 -8.29 18.95 2.45
N GLY A 181 -8.17 19.38 1.19
CA GLY A 181 -7.52 20.64 0.87
C GLY A 181 -8.19 21.81 1.60
N PRO A 182 -7.61 23.03 1.57
CA PRO A 182 -8.16 24.19 2.27
C PRO A 182 -9.63 24.41 1.89
N ASN A 183 -10.54 24.03 2.80
CA ASN A 183 -11.97 24.06 2.58
C ASN A 183 -12.64 24.75 3.78
N PRO A 184 -13.39 25.85 3.58
CA PRO A 184 -14.09 26.55 4.66
C PRO A 184 -15.11 25.66 5.39
N PHE A 185 -15.54 24.55 4.78
CA PHE A 185 -16.45 23.57 5.38
C PHE A 185 -15.74 22.37 6.01
N ALA A 186 -14.40 22.31 6.03
CA ALA A 186 -13.66 21.16 6.55
C ALA A 186 -14.03 20.81 8.00
N ALA A 187 -14.31 21.81 8.84
CA ALA A 187 -14.71 21.62 10.23
C ALA A 187 -16.11 20.97 10.39
N MET A 188 -16.93 20.98 9.33
CA MET A 188 -18.24 20.32 9.29
C MET A 188 -18.14 18.88 8.75
N MET A 189 -17.01 18.50 8.16
CA MET A 189 -16.78 17.17 7.61
C MET A 189 -16.20 16.26 8.69
N PHE A 190 -16.73 15.04 8.80
CA PHE A 190 -16.17 14.05 9.71
C PHE A 190 -14.73 13.70 9.32
N ASN A 191 -13.84 13.62 10.31
CA ASN A 191 -12.47 13.14 10.16
C ASN A 191 -12.03 12.39 11.43
N LEU A 192 -11.08 11.46 11.28
CA LEU A 192 -10.66 10.54 12.32
C LEU A 192 -9.82 11.20 13.43
N GLY A 193 -9.17 12.34 13.16
CA GLY A 193 -8.27 13.01 14.10
C GLY A 193 -6.84 12.47 14.08
N GLY A 194 -6.19 12.40 15.24
CA GLY A 194 -4.79 11.96 15.35
C GLY A 194 -4.67 10.43 15.48
N LEU A 195 -3.76 9.80 14.73
CA LEU A 195 -3.44 8.39 14.96
C LEU A 195 -2.85 8.24 16.38
N ASN A 196 -3.35 7.27 17.14
CA ASN A 196 -2.86 6.90 18.45
C ASN A 196 -2.24 5.49 18.40
N PRO A 197 -0.90 5.39 18.26
CA PRO A 197 -0.20 4.10 18.24
C PRO A 197 -0.38 3.27 19.51
N ALA A 198 -0.53 3.90 20.69
CA ALA A 198 -0.68 3.20 21.96
C ALA A 198 -2.04 2.47 22.08
N LYS A 199 -3.07 2.95 21.37
CA LYS A 199 -4.38 2.29 21.24
C LYS A 199 -4.45 1.39 19.99
N SER A 200 -3.42 1.38 19.16
CA SER A 200 -3.38 0.58 17.94
C SER A 200 -2.75 -0.78 18.21
N LYS A 201 -3.03 -1.78 17.35
CA LYS A 201 -2.48 -3.13 17.52
C LYS A 201 -2.45 -3.91 16.21
N TYR A 202 -1.61 -4.93 16.15
CA TYR A 202 -1.72 -5.96 15.11
C TYR A 202 -2.94 -6.85 15.39
N TYR A 203 -3.71 -7.10 14.35
CA TYR A 203 -4.85 -8.01 14.37
C TYR A 203 -4.44 -9.41 13.88
N ALA A 204 -3.77 -9.48 12.73
CA ALA A 204 -3.31 -10.74 12.15
C ALA A 204 -2.05 -10.52 11.30
N ILE A 205 -1.18 -11.53 11.27
CA ILE A 205 0.02 -11.56 10.42
C ILE A 205 0.07 -12.91 9.73
N ARG A 206 0.13 -12.89 8.41
CA ARG A 206 0.21 -14.07 7.54
C ARG A 206 1.31 -13.84 6.53
N SER A 207 2.12 -14.86 6.26
CA SER A 207 3.16 -14.78 5.27
C SER A 207 3.16 -16.07 4.47
N PHE A 208 3.22 -15.92 3.15
CA PHE A 208 3.20 -16.98 2.14
C PHE A 208 4.41 -16.79 1.22
N PRO A 209 4.74 -17.74 0.34
CA PRO A 209 5.93 -17.62 -0.50
C PRO A 209 6.02 -16.30 -1.29
N ASN A 210 4.91 -15.82 -1.84
CA ASN A 210 4.89 -14.68 -2.77
C ASN A 210 4.21 -13.43 -2.19
N ASN A 211 3.67 -13.49 -0.97
CA ASN A 211 3.07 -12.32 -0.31
C ASN A 211 3.12 -12.40 1.22
N THR A 212 3.12 -11.24 1.86
CA THR A 212 3.00 -11.08 3.32
C THR A 212 1.88 -10.11 3.63
N ASP A 213 0.89 -10.55 4.40
CA ASP A 213 -0.25 -9.75 4.84
C ASP A 213 -0.06 -9.35 6.32
N ILE A 214 -0.17 -8.06 6.59
CA ILE A 214 -0.13 -7.47 7.92
C ILE A 214 -1.43 -6.71 8.15
N VAL A 215 -2.29 -7.23 9.02
CA VAL A 215 -3.58 -6.61 9.37
C VAL A 215 -3.44 -5.89 10.70
N VAL A 216 -3.77 -4.60 10.72
CA VAL A 216 -3.63 -3.71 11.88
C VAL A 216 -4.96 -3.05 12.22
N ASP A 217 -5.26 -2.92 13.51
CA ASP A 217 -6.31 -2.04 14.04
C ASP A 217 -5.64 -0.71 14.41
N MET A 218 -5.82 0.32 13.58
CA MET A 218 -5.32 1.68 13.78
C MET A 218 -6.37 2.50 14.54
N ALA A 219 -6.01 2.98 15.73
CA ALA A 219 -6.90 3.78 16.56
C ALA A 219 -6.64 5.27 16.37
N TYR A 220 -7.70 6.06 16.27
CA TYR A 220 -7.65 7.50 16.09
C TYR A 220 -8.42 8.22 17.18
N ASP A 221 -7.83 9.31 17.67
CA ASP A 221 -8.40 10.18 18.70
C ASP A 221 -8.77 11.54 18.10
N ASN A 222 -10.03 11.93 18.24
CA ASN A 222 -10.57 13.24 17.85
C ASN A 222 -11.45 13.83 18.98
N PRO A 223 -10.89 14.16 20.15
CA PRO A 223 -11.66 14.62 21.30
C PRO A 223 -12.40 15.95 21.06
N GLY A 224 -11.90 16.77 20.11
CA GLY A 224 -12.47 18.07 19.76
C GLY A 224 -13.43 18.02 18.56
N ILE A 225 -13.95 16.85 18.21
CA ILE A 225 -14.83 16.70 17.05
C ILE A 225 -16.10 17.55 17.18
N THR A 226 -16.38 18.35 16.14
CA THR A 226 -17.60 19.17 16.02
C THR A 226 -18.54 18.69 14.92
N ALA A 227 -18.03 17.88 13.98
CA ALA A 227 -18.80 17.32 12.88
C ALA A 227 -19.78 16.26 13.38
N GLN A 228 -20.92 16.13 12.70
CA GLN A 228 -21.81 15.00 12.90
C GLN A 228 -21.17 13.72 12.36
N THR A 229 -21.45 12.60 13.01
CA THR A 229 -20.96 11.27 12.62
C THR A 229 -22.06 10.46 11.96
N GLY A 230 -21.67 9.49 11.14
CA GLY A 230 -22.59 8.51 10.59
C GLY A 230 -23.09 7.53 11.65
N PRO A 231 -24.24 6.86 11.41
CA PRO A 231 -24.83 5.90 12.35
C PRO A 231 -23.98 4.63 12.56
N ASP A 232 -22.99 4.40 11.70
CA ASP A 232 -21.97 3.34 11.82
C ASP A 232 -20.92 3.63 12.91
N ILE A 233 -20.84 4.87 13.40
CA ILE A 233 -19.82 5.31 14.36
C ILE A 233 -20.43 5.39 15.75
N THR A 234 -19.94 4.56 16.67
CA THR A 234 -20.42 4.56 18.07
C THR A 234 -20.02 5.82 18.84
N ASP A 235 -18.77 6.28 18.68
CA ASP A 235 -18.25 7.51 19.28
C ASP A 235 -17.20 8.13 18.35
N GLY A 236 -17.54 9.27 17.74
CA GLY A 236 -16.67 9.97 16.80
C GLY A 236 -15.33 10.42 17.35
N ARG A 237 -15.17 10.45 18.68
CA ARG A 237 -13.92 10.84 19.34
C ARG A 237 -12.89 9.73 19.33
N TYR A 238 -13.31 8.47 19.20
CA TYR A 238 -12.47 7.28 19.35
C TYR A 238 -12.82 6.24 18.30
N VAL A 239 -12.15 6.32 17.16
CA VAL A 239 -12.46 5.45 16.01
C VAL A 239 -11.30 4.50 15.75
N ARG A 240 -11.62 3.23 15.52
CA ARG A 240 -10.66 2.25 15.00
C ARG A 240 -10.94 1.94 13.55
N VAL A 241 -9.88 1.90 12.75
CA VAL A 241 -9.91 1.45 11.37
C VAL A 241 -9.02 0.22 11.26
N ARG A 242 -9.55 -0.87 10.70
CA ARG A 242 -8.78 -2.05 10.36
C ARG A 242 -8.28 -1.95 8.93
N MET A 243 -6.96 -1.97 8.78
CA MET A 243 -6.26 -1.94 7.50
C MET A 243 -5.50 -3.25 7.29
N GLN A 244 -5.44 -3.70 6.05
CA GLN A 244 -4.52 -4.75 5.63
C GLN A 244 -3.44 -4.15 4.72
N HIS A 245 -2.19 -4.34 5.10
CA HIS A 245 -1.01 -4.08 4.28
C HIS A 245 -0.56 -5.39 3.66
N THR A 246 -0.46 -5.45 2.34
CA THR A 246 -0.01 -6.64 1.62
C THR A 246 1.25 -6.31 0.84
N LEU A 247 2.34 -7.01 1.15
CA LEU A 247 3.60 -6.95 0.42
C LEU A 247 3.64 -8.12 -0.54
N ILE A 248 3.92 -7.88 -1.82
CA ILE A 248 3.82 -8.86 -2.90
C ILE A 248 5.16 -8.94 -3.62
N GLU A 249 5.61 -10.16 -3.90
CA GLU A 249 6.76 -10.36 -4.76
C GLU A 249 6.45 -9.87 -6.19
N MET A 250 7.37 -9.12 -6.79
CA MET A 250 7.22 -8.70 -8.18
C MET A 250 7.11 -9.93 -9.09
N PRO A 251 6.03 -10.11 -9.88
CA PRO A 251 5.85 -11.28 -10.71
C PRO A 251 7.03 -11.53 -11.65
N GLN A 252 7.58 -12.76 -11.61
CA GLN A 252 8.65 -13.20 -12.50
C GLN A 252 8.05 -14.07 -13.62
N ASN A 253 7.48 -13.41 -14.63
CA ASN A 253 6.85 -14.07 -15.77
C ASN A 253 7.18 -13.34 -17.09
N ASP A 254 6.67 -13.84 -18.21
CA ASP A 254 6.86 -13.22 -19.54
C ASP A 254 5.66 -12.37 -19.97
N PHE A 255 4.91 -11.81 -19.02
CA PHE A 255 3.80 -10.92 -19.33
C PHE A 255 4.27 -9.73 -20.16
N LYS A 256 3.62 -9.51 -21.31
CA LYS A 256 3.91 -8.38 -22.21
C LYS A 256 2.87 -7.28 -22.04
N PRO A 257 3.20 -6.09 -21.51
CA PRO A 257 2.25 -4.99 -21.44
C PRO A 257 1.62 -4.69 -22.80
N ARG A 258 0.33 -4.34 -22.81
CA ARG A 258 -0.35 -3.84 -24.01
C ARG A 258 -0.65 -2.37 -23.76
N MET A 259 -0.20 -1.50 -24.67
CA MET A 259 -0.48 -0.08 -24.57
C MET A 259 -1.94 0.19 -24.92
N ASP A 260 -2.48 1.24 -24.34
CA ASP A 260 -3.82 1.73 -24.58
C ASP A 260 -4.03 2.13 -26.05
N ASP A 261 -5.29 2.13 -26.45
CA ASP A 261 -5.74 2.75 -27.69
C ASP A 261 -6.83 3.74 -27.31
N PRO A 262 -6.63 5.06 -27.52
CA PRO A 262 -7.54 6.08 -27.01
C PRO A 262 -8.96 6.00 -27.61
N ARG A 263 -9.18 5.17 -28.64
CA ARG A 263 -10.51 4.90 -29.22
C ARG A 263 -11.34 3.93 -28.37
N ILE A 264 -10.72 3.26 -27.40
CA ILE A 264 -11.34 2.24 -26.56
C ILE A 264 -11.10 2.59 -25.09
N GLY A 265 -12.15 2.57 -24.28
CA GLY A 265 -12.02 2.76 -22.84
C GLY A 265 -11.34 1.56 -22.17
N TYR A 266 -10.16 1.78 -21.61
CA TYR A 266 -9.46 0.81 -20.76
C TYR A 266 -9.17 1.41 -19.39
N PHE A 267 -9.07 0.55 -18.38
CA PHE A 267 -8.31 0.89 -17.17
C PHE A 267 -6.82 0.80 -17.49
N THR A 268 -6.04 1.74 -17.00
CA THR A 268 -4.62 1.90 -17.38
C THR A 268 -3.76 2.33 -16.21
N GLU A 269 -2.46 2.05 -16.32
CA GLU A 269 -1.44 2.78 -15.57
C GLU A 269 -1.03 4.02 -16.38
N ASN A 270 -0.86 5.16 -15.71
CA ASN A 270 -0.50 6.41 -16.38
C ASN A 270 1.04 6.52 -16.52
N VAL A 271 1.55 6.38 -17.74
CA VAL A 271 2.98 6.35 -18.05
C VAL A 271 3.31 7.33 -19.17
N THR A 272 4.18 8.29 -18.87
CA THR A 272 4.66 9.28 -19.84
C THR A 272 5.98 8.85 -20.45
N ASN A 273 6.07 8.83 -21.78
CA ASN A 273 7.33 8.67 -22.51
C ASN A 273 8.12 9.98 -22.55
N LEU A 274 9.13 10.12 -21.69
CA LEU A 274 9.96 11.33 -21.60
C LEU A 274 11.00 11.47 -22.71
N THR A 275 11.10 10.48 -23.61
CA THR A 275 11.91 10.56 -24.84
C THR A 275 11.08 10.91 -26.08
N SER A 276 9.78 11.20 -25.90
CA SER A 276 8.90 11.62 -27.00
C SER A 276 8.70 13.13 -27.00
N ILE A 277 8.69 13.73 -28.20
CA ILE A 277 8.32 15.14 -28.42
C ILE A 277 6.84 15.31 -28.81
N SER A 278 6.07 14.22 -28.80
CA SER A 278 4.62 14.25 -29.09
C SER A 278 3.88 15.12 -28.07
N PRO A 279 2.85 15.89 -28.47
CA PRO A 279 1.98 16.59 -27.52
C PRO A 279 1.19 15.64 -26.62
N THR A 280 1.05 14.37 -27.02
CA THR A 280 0.45 13.29 -26.22
C THR A 280 1.47 12.16 -26.10
N PRO A 281 2.50 12.28 -25.24
CA PRO A 281 3.57 11.30 -25.12
C PRO A 281 3.19 10.12 -24.20
N PHE A 282 1.91 9.79 -24.11
CA PHE A 282 1.41 8.73 -23.23
C PHE A 282 1.81 7.36 -23.77
N LYS A 283 2.09 6.44 -22.85
CA LYS A 283 2.49 5.06 -23.11
C LYS A 283 1.86 4.17 -22.05
N ASP A 284 0.55 4.33 -21.90
CA ASP A 284 -0.21 3.81 -20.77
C ASP A 284 -0.49 2.33 -20.99
N PRO A 285 0.04 1.41 -20.16
CA PRO A 285 -0.32 0.00 -20.30
C PRO A 285 -1.72 -0.24 -19.73
N ILE A 286 -2.53 -1.01 -20.47
CA ILE A 286 -3.87 -1.40 -20.04
C ILE A 286 -3.80 -2.46 -18.93
N HIS A 287 -4.82 -2.44 -18.08
CA HIS A 287 -5.05 -3.48 -17.09
C HIS A 287 -5.55 -4.75 -17.78
N ARG A 288 -4.81 -5.86 -17.62
CA ARG A 288 -5.23 -7.15 -18.19
C ARG A 288 -4.71 -8.33 -17.39
N TRP A 289 -5.48 -9.42 -17.40
CA TRP A 289 -5.09 -10.69 -16.84
C TRP A 289 -3.91 -11.31 -17.60
N TYR A 290 -3.01 -11.97 -16.87
CA TYR A 290 -1.98 -12.82 -17.46
C TYR A 290 -2.57 -14.18 -17.81
N LEU A 291 -2.93 -14.38 -19.09
CA LEU A 291 -3.42 -15.65 -19.59
C LEU A 291 -2.53 -16.19 -20.70
N LYS A 292 -2.15 -17.46 -20.56
CA LYS A 292 -1.40 -18.23 -21.56
C LYS A 292 -2.18 -19.46 -21.94
N LYS A 293 -2.32 -19.74 -23.23
CA LYS A 293 -2.91 -21.00 -23.70
C LYS A 293 -2.01 -22.17 -23.31
N LYS A 294 -2.61 -23.27 -22.84
CA LYS A 294 -1.92 -24.57 -22.71
C LYS A 294 -1.39 -25.06 -24.06
N ASP A 295 -2.18 -24.93 -25.12
CA ASP A 295 -1.76 -25.13 -26.51
C ASP A 295 -1.73 -23.77 -27.24
N PRO A 296 -0.53 -23.18 -27.47
CA PRO A 296 -0.38 -21.90 -28.16
C PRO A 296 -0.87 -21.92 -29.61
N ASN A 297 -0.91 -23.09 -30.26
CA ASN A 297 -1.27 -23.23 -31.68
C ASN A 297 -2.76 -23.48 -31.88
N ALA A 298 -3.48 -23.89 -30.83
CA ALA A 298 -4.92 -24.10 -30.92
C ALA A 298 -5.68 -22.77 -31.06
N ALA A 299 -6.70 -22.76 -31.91
CA ALA A 299 -7.64 -21.64 -32.01
C ALA A 299 -8.31 -21.38 -30.64
N LEU A 300 -8.70 -22.44 -29.93
CA LEU A 300 -9.30 -22.41 -28.61
C LEU A 300 -8.54 -23.36 -27.66
N SER A 301 -8.02 -22.85 -26.54
CA SER A 301 -7.29 -23.64 -25.54
C SER A 301 -7.69 -23.24 -24.14
N GLU A 302 -7.61 -24.16 -23.18
CA GLU A 302 -7.64 -23.76 -21.77
C GLU A 302 -6.42 -22.90 -21.44
N PRO A 303 -6.53 -21.98 -20.46
CA PRO A 303 -5.36 -21.29 -19.95
C PRO A 303 -4.49 -22.24 -19.10
N VAL A 304 -3.19 -21.97 -19.02
CA VAL A 304 -2.27 -22.65 -18.10
C VAL A 304 -2.74 -22.46 -16.66
N GLU A 305 -3.09 -21.23 -16.30
CA GLU A 305 -3.68 -20.86 -15.02
C GLU A 305 -5.04 -20.19 -15.27
N PRO A 306 -6.16 -20.80 -14.85
CA PRO A 306 -7.48 -20.19 -14.98
C PRO A 306 -7.69 -19.07 -13.94
N LEU A 307 -8.57 -18.13 -14.27
CA LEU A 307 -9.05 -17.10 -13.36
C LEU A 307 -10.10 -17.71 -12.43
N VAL A 308 -9.67 -18.11 -11.23
CA VAL A 308 -10.57 -18.66 -10.22
C VAL A 308 -11.14 -17.52 -9.38
N TYR A 309 -12.46 -17.42 -9.35
CA TYR A 309 -13.23 -16.55 -8.47
C TYR A 309 -13.97 -17.39 -7.42
N TRP A 310 -13.90 -16.96 -6.17
CA TRP A 310 -14.55 -17.59 -5.04
C TRP A 310 -15.75 -16.77 -4.60
N ILE A 311 -16.91 -17.38 -4.59
CA ILE A 311 -18.14 -16.84 -4.02
C ILE A 311 -18.00 -16.99 -2.50
N GLU A 312 -17.80 -15.87 -1.81
CA GLU A 312 -17.55 -15.81 -0.37
C GLU A 312 -18.79 -16.27 0.43
N ASN A 313 -18.57 -16.78 1.63
CA ASN A 313 -19.64 -17.22 2.53
C ASN A 313 -20.63 -16.13 2.92
N THR A 314 -20.25 -14.85 2.83
CA THR A 314 -21.16 -13.70 3.00
C THR A 314 -22.19 -13.57 1.89
N THR A 315 -21.97 -14.22 0.73
CA THR A 315 -22.94 -14.27 -0.36
C THR A 315 -24.19 -15.06 0.05
N PRO A 316 -25.40 -14.48 -0.05
CA PRO A 316 -26.65 -15.15 0.26
C PRO A 316 -26.77 -16.49 -0.47
N VAL A 317 -27.13 -17.55 0.26
CA VAL A 317 -27.15 -18.94 -0.25
C VAL A 317 -28.00 -19.06 -1.52
N ASN A 318 -29.16 -18.40 -1.55
CA ASN A 318 -30.08 -18.40 -2.69
C ASN A 318 -29.53 -17.69 -3.94
N PHE A 319 -28.47 -16.89 -3.83
CA PHE A 319 -27.82 -16.23 -4.97
C PHE A 319 -26.61 -16.99 -5.50
N ARG A 320 -26.00 -17.91 -4.72
CA ARG A 320 -24.72 -18.53 -5.08
C ARG A 320 -24.76 -19.25 -6.44
N GLU A 321 -25.84 -19.95 -6.75
CA GLU A 321 -26.01 -20.63 -8.04
C GLU A 321 -26.13 -19.64 -9.21
N ALA A 322 -26.94 -18.59 -9.05
CA ALA A 322 -27.09 -17.55 -10.06
C ALA A 322 -25.77 -16.79 -10.33
N ILE A 323 -25.00 -16.50 -9.28
CA ILE A 323 -23.68 -15.86 -9.40
C ILE A 323 -22.67 -16.79 -10.08
N MET A 324 -22.71 -18.09 -9.77
CA MET A 324 -21.89 -19.09 -10.45
C MET A 324 -22.19 -19.12 -11.95
N GLU A 325 -23.47 -19.19 -12.33
CA GLU A 325 -23.90 -19.16 -13.75
C GLU A 325 -23.48 -17.85 -14.43
N ALA A 326 -23.75 -16.70 -13.81
CA ALA A 326 -23.39 -15.39 -14.35
C ALA A 326 -21.88 -15.24 -14.57
N GLY A 327 -21.08 -15.75 -13.62
CA GLY A 327 -19.64 -15.80 -13.75
C GLY A 327 -19.14 -16.68 -14.89
N HIS A 328 -19.79 -17.82 -15.10
CA HIS A 328 -19.45 -18.70 -16.22
C HIS A 328 -19.74 -18.05 -17.58
N LYS A 329 -20.77 -17.20 -17.70
CA LYS A 329 -21.07 -16.45 -18.93
C LYS A 329 -19.93 -15.52 -19.38
N TRP A 330 -19.03 -15.10 -18.47
CA TRP A 330 -17.84 -14.34 -18.89
C TRP A 330 -16.95 -15.12 -19.85
N ASN A 331 -16.98 -16.46 -19.82
CA ASN A 331 -16.23 -17.28 -20.76
C ASN A 331 -16.63 -17.03 -22.22
N GLU A 332 -17.85 -16.55 -22.52
CA GLU A 332 -18.25 -16.22 -23.89
C GLU A 332 -17.31 -15.17 -24.53
N ALA A 333 -16.87 -14.18 -23.74
CA ALA A 333 -15.89 -13.19 -24.18
C ALA A 333 -14.47 -13.78 -24.29
N PHE A 334 -14.07 -14.63 -23.35
CA PHE A 334 -12.76 -15.30 -23.36
C PHE A 334 -12.62 -16.31 -24.51
N GLU A 335 -13.71 -16.95 -24.93
CA GLU A 335 -13.73 -17.82 -26.11
C GLU A 335 -13.41 -17.05 -27.38
N LYS A 336 -13.92 -15.81 -27.53
CA LYS A 336 -13.53 -14.91 -28.62
C LYS A 336 -12.06 -14.49 -28.55
N ALA A 337 -11.50 -14.43 -27.34
CA ALA A 337 -10.07 -14.23 -27.12
C ALA A 337 -9.22 -15.52 -27.28
N GLY A 338 -9.85 -16.64 -27.66
CA GLY A 338 -9.20 -17.93 -27.92
C GLY A 338 -8.97 -18.80 -26.68
N PHE A 339 -9.66 -18.53 -25.57
CA PHE A 339 -9.61 -19.32 -24.34
C PHE A 339 -10.93 -20.01 -24.04
N LYS A 340 -10.89 -21.31 -23.72
CA LYS A 340 -12.03 -22.02 -23.12
C LYS A 340 -11.81 -22.18 -21.62
N ASN A 341 -12.88 -22.14 -20.83
CA ASN A 341 -12.82 -22.31 -19.37
C ASN A 341 -11.79 -21.38 -18.70
N ALA A 342 -11.69 -20.14 -19.20
CA ALA A 342 -10.77 -19.13 -18.68
C ALA A 342 -11.15 -18.69 -17.26
N VAL A 343 -12.46 -18.50 -17.02
CA VAL A 343 -13.01 -18.13 -15.73
C VAL A 343 -13.65 -19.36 -15.09
N GLN A 344 -13.28 -19.61 -13.83
CA GLN A 344 -13.83 -20.66 -13.00
C GLN A 344 -14.45 -20.06 -11.74
N MET A 345 -15.72 -20.37 -11.49
CA MET A 345 -16.42 -19.98 -10.27
C MET A 345 -16.40 -21.13 -9.27
N LYS A 346 -16.14 -20.82 -7.99
CA LYS A 346 -16.16 -21.79 -6.88
C LYS A 346 -16.90 -21.19 -5.69
N ILE A 347 -17.57 -22.02 -4.90
CA ILE A 347 -18.13 -21.59 -3.63
C ILE A 347 -17.05 -21.79 -2.56
N MET A 348 -16.84 -20.77 -1.73
CA MET A 348 -15.99 -20.89 -0.55
C MET A 348 -16.57 -21.96 0.38
N PRO A 349 -15.77 -22.95 0.82
CA PRO A 349 -16.23 -23.91 1.83
C PRO A 349 -16.52 -23.22 3.17
N ASP A 350 -17.52 -23.69 3.91
CA ASP A 350 -17.85 -23.15 5.23
C ASP A 350 -16.73 -23.42 6.27
N ASP A 351 -15.92 -24.46 6.05
CA ASP A 351 -14.77 -24.84 6.87
C ASP A 351 -13.42 -24.32 6.33
N ALA A 352 -13.45 -23.39 5.38
CA ALA A 352 -12.25 -22.78 4.81
C ALA A 352 -11.38 -22.11 5.90
N THR A 353 -10.12 -22.52 5.98
CA THR A 353 -9.15 -21.95 6.93
C THR A 353 -8.39 -20.74 6.36
N TRP A 354 -8.62 -20.41 5.09
CA TRP A 354 -8.04 -19.25 4.41
C TRP A 354 -8.98 -18.05 4.51
N SER A 355 -8.42 -16.84 4.38
CA SER A 355 -9.17 -15.59 4.49
C SER A 355 -9.56 -15.09 3.09
N PRO A 356 -10.79 -14.60 2.88
CA PRO A 356 -11.18 -13.97 1.62
C PRO A 356 -10.44 -12.66 1.33
N ASP A 357 -9.72 -12.09 2.31
CA ASP A 357 -8.87 -10.92 2.12
C ASP A 357 -7.43 -11.31 1.69
N ASP A 358 -7.14 -12.59 1.54
CA ASP A 358 -5.85 -13.08 1.04
C ASP A 358 -5.79 -12.94 -0.49
N ILE A 359 -4.85 -12.14 -0.97
CA ILE A 359 -4.72 -11.74 -2.38
C ILE A 359 -4.52 -12.90 -3.37
N ARG A 360 -4.26 -14.11 -2.87
CA ARG A 360 -4.15 -15.33 -3.68
C ARG A 360 -5.50 -15.81 -4.20
N TYR A 361 -6.61 -15.25 -3.71
CA TYR A 361 -7.97 -15.59 -4.10
C TYR A 361 -8.66 -14.36 -4.65
N ASN A 362 -9.25 -14.46 -5.85
CA ASN A 362 -10.21 -13.47 -6.30
C ASN A 362 -11.56 -13.79 -5.66
N VAL A 363 -12.21 -12.82 -5.04
CA VAL A 363 -13.43 -13.08 -4.26
C VAL A 363 -14.60 -12.25 -4.79
N ILE A 364 -15.80 -12.82 -4.74
CA ILE A 364 -17.08 -12.11 -4.88
C ILE A 364 -17.79 -12.17 -3.53
N ARG A 365 -18.13 -11.02 -2.97
CA ARG A 365 -18.66 -10.90 -1.60
C ARG A 365 -19.83 -9.95 -1.49
N TRP A 366 -20.64 -10.18 -0.46
CA TRP A 366 -21.72 -9.29 -0.07
C TRP A 366 -21.38 -8.59 1.24
N VAL A 367 -21.63 -7.29 1.28
CA VAL A 367 -21.46 -6.46 2.49
C VAL A 367 -22.77 -5.74 2.78
N ALA A 368 -22.99 -5.39 4.05
CA ALA A 368 -24.12 -4.58 4.47
C ALA A 368 -23.59 -3.37 5.25
N SER A 369 -23.77 -2.18 4.67
CA SER A 369 -23.25 -0.93 5.23
C SER A 369 -24.38 -0.04 5.77
N ALA A 370 -24.15 0.67 6.87
CA ALA A 370 -25.09 1.67 7.37
C ALA A 370 -25.30 2.83 6.39
N GLN A 371 -24.30 3.08 5.53
CA GLN A 371 -24.39 3.99 4.39
C GLN A 371 -23.97 3.24 3.11
N PRO A 372 -24.95 2.71 2.34
CA PRO A 372 -24.69 2.01 1.09
C PRO A 372 -24.37 3.02 -0.03
N SER A 373 -23.10 3.41 -0.17
CA SER A 373 -22.65 4.43 -1.13
C SER A 373 -22.41 3.89 -2.55
N TYR A 374 -22.53 2.59 -2.77
CA TYR A 374 -22.37 1.92 -4.06
C TYR A 374 -23.34 0.75 -4.22
N GLY A 375 -23.53 0.31 -5.48
CA GLY A 375 -24.30 -0.88 -5.84
C GLY A 375 -23.45 -2.14 -5.78
N ALA A 376 -22.64 -2.30 -6.81
CA ALA A 376 -21.56 -3.27 -6.87
C ALA A 376 -20.30 -2.56 -7.38
N ILE A 377 -19.15 -2.97 -6.86
CA ILE A 377 -17.83 -2.53 -7.31
C ILE A 377 -16.98 -3.75 -7.63
N GLY A 378 -16.16 -3.65 -8.67
CA GLY A 378 -15.21 -4.69 -9.07
C GLY A 378 -13.77 -4.19 -9.10
N PRO A 379 -13.22 -3.71 -7.97
CA PRO A 379 -11.83 -3.27 -7.94
C PRO A 379 -10.86 -4.42 -8.25
N SER A 380 -9.74 -4.03 -8.84
CA SER A 380 -8.60 -4.89 -9.10
C SER A 380 -7.33 -4.10 -8.83
N PHE A 381 -6.28 -4.79 -8.37
CA PHE A 381 -4.94 -4.21 -8.28
C PHE A 381 -4.01 -4.87 -9.30
N VAL A 382 -3.03 -4.10 -9.75
CA VAL A 382 -2.16 -4.49 -10.86
C VAL A 382 -0.70 -4.33 -10.49
N ASN A 383 0.18 -4.89 -11.32
CA ASN A 383 1.58 -4.53 -11.33
C ASN A 383 1.74 -3.14 -11.97
N PRO A 384 2.16 -2.09 -11.22
CA PRO A 384 2.22 -0.73 -11.74
C PRO A 384 3.23 -0.52 -12.88
N ARG A 385 4.11 -1.49 -13.14
CA ARG A 385 5.05 -1.43 -14.28
C ARG A 385 4.46 -1.96 -15.58
N THR A 386 3.45 -2.82 -15.50
CA THR A 386 3.03 -3.64 -16.64
C THR A 386 1.54 -3.61 -16.91
N GLY A 387 0.70 -3.21 -15.95
CA GLY A 387 -0.74 -3.34 -16.03
C GLY A 387 -1.22 -4.80 -15.88
N GLN A 388 -0.36 -5.74 -15.48
CA GLN A 388 -0.81 -7.10 -15.16
C GLN A 388 -1.75 -7.07 -13.95
N ILE A 389 -3.00 -7.51 -14.11
CA ILE A 389 -3.91 -7.70 -12.97
C ILE A 389 -3.36 -8.83 -12.09
N LEU A 390 -3.23 -8.56 -10.81
CA LEU A 390 -2.68 -9.47 -9.80
C LEU A 390 -3.76 -10.09 -8.92
N GLY A 391 -4.87 -9.37 -8.73
CA GLY A 391 -6.04 -9.87 -8.03
C GLY A 391 -7.20 -8.91 -8.17
N ALA A 392 -8.40 -9.41 -7.88
CA ALA A 392 -9.63 -8.66 -7.93
C ALA A 392 -10.59 -9.12 -6.83
N ASP A 393 -11.29 -8.17 -6.23
CA ASP A 393 -12.36 -8.44 -5.28
C ASP A 393 -13.62 -7.72 -5.73
N ILE A 394 -14.69 -8.45 -5.95
CA ILE A 394 -15.99 -7.88 -6.29
C ILE A 394 -16.80 -7.78 -5.01
N THR A 395 -17.23 -6.57 -4.67
CA THR A 395 -18.04 -6.31 -3.49
C THR A 395 -19.40 -5.80 -3.94
N VAL A 396 -20.44 -6.47 -3.47
CA VAL A 396 -21.84 -6.09 -3.70
C VAL A 396 -22.43 -5.62 -2.38
N GLU A 397 -22.98 -4.41 -2.37
CA GLU A 397 -23.69 -3.89 -1.22
C GLU A 397 -25.10 -4.48 -1.18
N TRP A 398 -25.50 -4.99 -0.01
CA TRP A 398 -26.75 -5.70 0.17
C TRP A 398 -27.96 -4.83 -0.17
N ALA A 399 -28.00 -3.61 0.38
CA ALA A 399 -29.16 -2.74 0.26
C ALA A 399 -29.48 -2.36 -1.20
N SER A 400 -28.45 -2.05 -1.99
CA SER A 400 -28.56 -1.57 -3.37
C SER A 400 -28.49 -2.71 -4.39
N GLY A 401 -27.72 -3.76 -4.12
CA GLY A 401 -27.52 -4.90 -5.02
C GLY A 401 -28.52 -6.05 -4.82
N SER A 402 -29.30 -6.04 -3.74
CA SER A 402 -30.26 -7.11 -3.41
C SER A 402 -31.70 -6.63 -3.20
N GLY A 403 -31.93 -5.32 -3.35
CA GLY A 403 -33.28 -4.74 -3.36
C GLY A 403 -34.02 -5.08 -4.66
N PRO A 404 -35.36 -5.16 -4.65
CA PRO A 404 -36.14 -5.26 -5.88
C PRO A 404 -35.91 -4.00 -6.73
N VAL A 405 -35.88 -4.15 -8.05
CA VAL A 405 -35.98 -3.01 -8.96
C VAL A 405 -37.31 -2.33 -8.67
N ILE A 406 -37.29 -1.14 -8.07
CA ILE A 406 -38.49 -0.34 -7.89
C ILE A 406 -38.85 0.19 -9.28
N GLN A 407 -39.65 -0.60 -10.02
CA GLN A 407 -40.15 -0.22 -11.35
C GLN A 407 -41.28 0.82 -11.29
N ASP A 408 -41.82 1.10 -10.11
CA ASP A 408 -43.05 1.90 -9.94
C ASP A 408 -42.82 3.43 -9.89
N GLU A 409 -41.62 3.94 -10.19
CA GLU A 409 -41.33 5.38 -10.24
C GLU A 409 -40.62 5.85 -11.52
N LEU A 410 -40.90 5.24 -12.68
CA LEU A 410 -40.47 5.75 -14.00
C LEU A 410 -41.61 6.34 -14.82
#